data_AF-A0A8J5ERG9-F1
#
_entry.id   AF-A0A8J5ERG9-F1
#
_cell.length_a   1.000
_cell.length_b   1.000
_cell.length_c   1.000
_cell.angle_alpha   90.00
_cell.angle_beta   90.00
_cell.angle_gamma   90.00
#
_symmetry.space_group_name_H-M   'P 1'
#
loop_
_entity.id
_entity.type
_entity.pdbx_description
1 polymer ?
#
loop_
_entity_poly.entity_id
_entity_poly.type
_entity_poly.pdbx_seq_one_letter_code
_entity_poly.pdbx_strand_id
1 'polypeptide(L)' 'MAWATTFYNVFVKRNSAFVATILASAFVFDMTFETAIDNVWDRLNAGKQWKDIRYKYVEAAGDDEDDE' A
#
# COMPACT_ATOMS: atom_id res chain seq x y z
N MET A 1 26.11 -13.87 -13.85
CA MET A 1 26.76 -13.01 -12.82
C MET A 1 26.82 -11.52 -13.17
N ALA A 2 26.81 -11.10 -14.44
CA ALA A 2 26.95 -9.69 -14.84
C ALA A 2 25.91 -8.71 -14.22
N TRP A 3 24.68 -9.16 -13.98
CA TRP A 3 23.62 -8.34 -13.38
C TRP A 3 23.90 -7.98 -11.91
N ALA A 4 24.32 -8.94 -11.09
CA ALA A 4 24.68 -8.69 -9.70
C ALA A 4 25.90 -7.77 -9.58
N THR A 5 26.89 -7.97 -10.45
CA THR A 5 28.08 -7.10 -10.52
C THR A 5 27.71 -5.66 -10.90
N THR A 6 26.79 -5.49 -11.85
CA THR A 6 26.29 -4.17 -12.26
C THR A 6 25.52 -3.50 -11.13
N PHE A 7 24.60 -4.21 -10.48
CA PHE A 7 23.86 -3.71 -9.32
C PHE A 7 24.80 -3.26 -8.19
N TYR A 8 25.77 -4.10 -7.82
CA TYR A 8 26.72 -3.78 -6.77
C TYR A 8 27.54 -2.52 -7.10
N ASN A 9 28.06 -2.42 -8.33
CA ASN A 9 28.88 -1.29 -8.74
C ASN A 9 28.09 0.02 -8.81
N VAL A 10 26.80 -0.02 -9.15
CA VAL A 10 25.95 1.17 -9.29
C VAL A 10 25.40 1.64 -7.94
N PHE A 11 24.87 0.72 -7.13
CA PHE A 11 24.07 1.09 -5.96
C PHE A 11 24.77 0.82 -4.62
N VAL A 12 25.67 -0.17 -4.54
CA VAL A 12 26.16 -0.68 -3.24
C VAL A 12 27.61 -0.30 -2.94
N LYS A 13 28.47 -0.25 -3.96
CA LYS A 13 29.93 -0.14 -3.80
C LYS A 13 30.38 1.16 -3.12
N ARG A 14 29.70 2.29 -3.35
CA ARG A 14 30.02 3.59 -2.74
C ARG A 14 29.05 3.89 -1.60
N ASN A 15 29.56 4.10 -0.39
CA ASN A 15 28.72 4.31 0.81
C ASN A 15 27.72 5.46 0.65
N SER A 16 28.13 6.59 0.06
CA SER A 16 27.23 7.72 -0.18
C SER A 16 26.09 7.39 -1.15
N ALA A 17 26.38 6.63 -2.21
CA ALA A 17 25.36 6.14 -3.14
C ALA A 17 24.45 5.09 -2.49
N PHE A 18 25.02 4.23 -1.64
CA PHE A 18 24.29 3.18 -0.93
C PHE A 18 23.26 3.75 0.03
N VAL A 19 23.65 4.68 0.90
CA VAL A 19 22.72 5.34 1.83
C VAL A 19 21.63 6.09 1.07
N ALA A 20 21.99 6.85 0.02
CA ALA A 20 21.01 7.55 -0.80
C ALA A 20 20.03 6.58 -1.50
N THR A 21 20.53 5.45 -2.00
CA THR A 21 19.70 4.42 -2.64
C THR A 21 18.71 3.82 -1.65
N ILE A 22 19.15 3.47 -0.44
CA ILE A 22 18.27 2.92 0.60
C ILE A 22 17.15 3.92 0.91
N LEU A 23 17.49 5.18 1.21
CA LEU A 23 16.50 6.19 1.57
C LEU A 23 15.50 6.45 0.44
N ALA A 24 15.98 6.60 -0.79
CA ALA A 24 15.12 6.81 -1.96
C ALA A 24 14.20 5.59 -2.21
N SER A 25 14.77 4.38 -2.14
CA SER A 25 14.01 3.14 -2.33
C SER A 25 12.98 2.92 -1.23
N ALA A 26 13.28 3.27 0.01
CA ALA A 26 12.35 3.13 1.12
C ALA A 26 11.10 4.00 0.91
N PHE A 27 11.27 5.25 0.48
CA PHE A 27 10.15 6.15 0.19
C PHE A 27 9.28 5.64 -0.97
N VAL A 28 9.90 5.22 -2.06
CA VAL A 28 9.17 4.69 -3.22
C VAL A 28 8.49 3.35 -2.88
N PHE A 29 9.18 2.50 -2.12
CA PHE A 29 8.64 1.22 -1.67
C PHE A 29 7.43 1.42 -0.77
N ASP A 30 7.50 2.29 0.23
CA ASP A 30 6.40 2.54 1.17
C ASP A 30 5.11 2.92 0.44
N MET A 31 5.18 3.95 -0.42
CA MET A 31 4.04 4.43 -1.22
C MET A 31 3.42 3.33 -2.10
N THR A 32 4.26 2.54 -2.78
CA THR A 32 3.78 1.54 -3.74
C THR A 32 3.34 0.25 -3.07
N PHE A 33 4.04 -0.17 -2.01
CA PHE A 33 3.79 -1.40 -1.29
C PHE A 33 2.49 -1.31 -0.49
N GLU A 34 2.24 -0.20 0.22
CA GLU A 34 0.99 0.02 0.95
C GLU A 34 -0.22 -0.12 0.02
N THR A 35 -0.22 0.63 -1.09
CA THR A 35 -1.30 0.56 -2.09
C THR A 35 -1.45 -0.84 -2.69
N ALA A 36 -0.35 -1.54 -2.97
CA ALA A 36 -0.40 -2.88 -3.55
C ALA A 36 -1.02 -3.88 -2.57
N ILE A 37 -0.62 -3.84 -1.30
CA ILE A 37 -1.12 -4.74 -0.27
C ILE A 37 -2.59 -4.45 0.06
N ASP A 38 -2.99 -3.18 0.16
CA ASP A 38 -4.40 -2.81 0.34
C ASP A 38 -5.27 -3.36 -0.78
N ASN A 39 -4.83 -3.23 -2.04
CA ASN A 39 -5.56 -3.80 -3.18
C ASN A 39 -5.67 -5.32 -3.12
N VAL A 40 -4.61 -6.01 -2.69
CA VAL A 40 -4.63 -7.47 -2.51
C VAL A 40 -5.60 -7.84 -1.40
N TRP A 41 -5.53 -7.15 -0.26
CA TRP A 41 -6.41 -7.36 0.87
C TRP A 41 -7.88 -7.15 0.50
N ASP A 42 -8.16 -6.10 -0.26
CA ASP A 42 -9.49 -5.73 -0.70
C ASP A 42 -10.13 -6.79 -1.57
N ARG A 43 -9.36 -7.33 -2.52
CA ARG A 43 -9.82 -8.40 -3.40
C ARG A 43 -10.10 -9.67 -2.64
N LEU A 44 -9.26 -10.00 -1.65
CA LEU A 44 -9.42 -11.21 -0.84
C LEU A 44 -10.60 -11.11 0.14
N ASN A 45 -10.94 -9.89 0.58
CA ASN A 45 -12.00 -9.65 1.58
C ASN A 45 -13.23 -8.92 1.01
N ALA A 46 -13.38 -8.89 -0.31
CA ALA A 46 -14.48 -8.22 -0.97
C ALA A 46 -15.84 -8.64 -0.40
N GLY A 47 -16.68 -7.66 -0.06
CA GLY A 47 -18.01 -7.85 0.50
C GLY A 47 -18.05 -8.12 2.00
N LYS A 48 -16.90 -8.21 2.68
CA LYS A 48 -16.80 -8.34 4.14
C LYS A 48 -16.30 -7.09 4.82
N GLN A 49 -15.65 -6.20 4.09
CA GLN A 49 -15.04 -5.01 4.67
C GLN A 49 -16.09 -3.98 5.01
N TRP A 50 -15.85 -3.18 6.05
CA TRP A 50 -16.76 -2.09 6.42
C TRP A 50 -17.07 -1.18 5.23
N LYS A 51 -16.07 -0.79 4.43
CA LYS A 51 -16.29 0.01 3.22
C LYS A 51 -17.23 -0.62 2.20
N ASP A 52 -17.34 -1.95 2.18
CA ASP A 52 -18.22 -2.70 1.27
C ASP A 52 -19.64 -2.90 1.84
N ILE A 53 -19.86 -2.73 3.15
CA ILE A 53 -21.15 -3.00 3.79
C ILE A 53 -21.75 -1.80 4.52
N ARG A 54 -20.98 -0.72 4.69
CA ARG A 54 -21.38 0.46 5.49
C ARG A 54 -22.68 1.10 5.05
N TYR A 55 -22.99 1.06 3.75
CA TYR A 55 -24.22 1.66 3.21
C TYR A 55 -25.47 1.06 3.89
N LYS A 56 -25.45 -0.24 4.20
CA LYS A 56 -26.56 -0.93 4.86
C LYS A 56 -26.89 -0.43 6.26
N TYR A 57 -25.96 0.27 6.91
CA TYR A 57 -26.08 0.66 8.32
C TYR A 57 -26.13 2.18 8.48
N VAL A 58 -25.50 2.94 7.58
CA VAL A 58 -25.51 4.41 7.65
C VAL A 58 -26.77 4.99 6.99
N GLU A 59 -27.29 4.38 5.92
CA GLU A 59 -28.58 4.81 5.35
C GLU A 59 -29.75 4.32 6.21
N ALA A 60 -29.70 3.09 6.73
CA ALA A 60 -30.72 2.57 7.64
C ALA A 60 -30.84 3.41 8.94
N ALA A 61 -29.72 3.93 9.47
CA ALA A 61 -29.74 4.82 10.62
C ALA A 61 -30.30 6.23 10.30
N GLY A 62 -30.29 6.65 9.02
CA GLY A 62 -30.92 7.91 8.60
C GLY A 62 -32.42 7.77 8.37
N ASP A 63 -32.86 6.65 7.78
CA ASP A 63 -34.29 6.35 7.63
C ASP A 63 -34.96 6.12 9.00
N ASP A 64 -34.27 5.50 9.98
CA ASP A 64 -34.78 5.33 11.35
C ASP A 64 -34.88 6.66 12.15
N GLU A 65 -34.13 7.71 11.78
CA GLU A 65 -34.20 9.05 12.41
C GLU A 65 -35.28 9.96 11.80
N ASP A 66 -35.69 9.72 10.54
CA ASP A 66 -36.75 10.49 9.86
C ASP A 66 -38.18 9.96 10.16
N ASP A 67 -38.30 8.78 10.79
CA ASP A 67 -39.56 8.13 11.19
C ASP A 67 -39.97 8.35 12.68
N GLU A 68 -39.22 9.14 13.47
CA GLU A 68 -39.60 9.68 14.81
C GLU A 68 -40.10 11.14 14.76
#